data_AF-A0A3M1U3M7-F1
#
_entry.id   AF-A0A3M1U3M7-F1
#
_cell.length_a   1.000
_cell.length_b   1.000
_cell.length_c   1.000
_cell.angle_alpha   90.00
_cell.angle_beta   90.00
_cell.angle_gamma   90.00
#
_symmetry.space_group_name_H-M   'P 1'
#
loop_
_entity.id
_entity.type
_entity.pdbx_description
1 polymer ?
#
loop_
_entity_poly.entity_id
_entity_poly.type
_entity_poly.pdbx_seq_one_letter_code
_entity_poly.pdbx_strand_id
1 'polypeptide(L)' 'MTMKRYVPILISVFGATLAATAGAQDQGKLSGLIFGDFYQVFGHNDPTIEDLNGFWVRRVYLTYD' A
#
# COMPACT_ATOMS: atom_id res chain seq x y z
N MET A 1 -43.88 21.32 -16.47
CA MET A 1 -43.07 21.33 -17.71
C MET A 1 -41.59 21.65 -17.43
N THR A 2 -41.04 21.24 -16.29
CA THR A 2 -39.74 21.72 -15.78
C THR A 2 -38.64 20.66 -15.80
N MET A 3 -38.98 19.37 -15.68
CA MET A 3 -37.98 18.29 -15.54
C MET A 3 -37.14 18.08 -16.80
N LYS A 4 -37.74 18.17 -18.00
CA LYS A 4 -37.07 17.94 -19.30
C LYS A 4 -35.91 18.91 -19.59
N ARG A 5 -35.86 20.09 -18.96
CA ARG A 5 -34.78 21.07 -19.12
C ARG A 5 -33.51 20.70 -18.35
N TYR A 6 -33.64 19.97 -17.24
CA TYR A 6 -32.52 19.59 -16.39
C TYR A 6 -31.93 18.22 -16.73
N VAL A 7 -32.71 17.37 -17.41
CA VAL A 7 -32.27 16.06 -17.92
C VAL A 7 -30.96 16.14 -18.71
N PRO A 8 -30.78 17.03 -19.71
CA PRO A 8 -29.52 17.09 -20.45
C PRO A 8 -28.35 17.55 -19.57
N ILE A 9 -28.59 18.45 -18.62
CA ILE A 9 -27.55 18.91 -17.68
C ILE A 9 -27.10 17.75 -16.78
N LEU A 10 -28.06 16.97 -16.25
CA LEU A 10 -27.77 15.81 -15.42
C LEU A 10 -27.00 14.73 -16.19
N ILE A 11 -27.37 14.48 -17.46
CA ILE A 11 -26.66 13.53 -18.33
C ILE A 11 -25.22 13.99 -18.58
N SER A 12 -25.03 15.29 -18.85
CA SER A 12 -23.70 15.85 -19.09
C SER A 12 -22.82 15.82 -17.83
N VAL A 13 -23.38 16.14 -16.67
CA VAL A 13 -22.67 16.06 -15.38
C VAL A 13 -22.31 14.61 -15.07
N PHE A 14 -23.24 13.67 -15.25
CA PHE A 14 -23.01 12.25 -15.04
C PHE A 14 -21.93 11.69 -15.97
N GLY A 15 -21.98 12.05 -17.26
CA GLY A 15 -20.97 11.67 -18.25
C GLY A 15 -19.59 12.24 -17.93
N ALA A 16 -19.51 13.49 -17.48
CA ALA A 16 -18.25 14.10 -17.08
C ALA A 16 -17.65 13.44 -15.83
N THR A 17 -18.47 13.08 -14.83
CA THR A 17 -17.99 12.33 -13.66
C THR A 17 -17.50 10.93 -14.02
N LEU A 18 -18.15 10.26 -14.97
CA LEU A 18 -17.76 8.91 -15.41
C LEU A 18 -16.44 8.93 -16.21
N ALA A 19 -16.24 9.96 -17.04
CA ALA A 19 -14.99 10.15 -17.79
C ALA A 19 -13.81 10.50 -16.87
N ALA A 20 -14.06 11.29 -15.82
CA ALA A 20 -13.04 11.64 -14.84
C ALA A 20 -12.53 10.42 -14.04
N THR A 21 -13.40 9.43 -13.76
CA THR A 21 -12.98 8.20 -13.08
C THR A 21 -12.28 7.21 -14.02
N ALA A 22 -12.58 7.25 -15.33
CA ALA A 22 -11.92 6.40 -16.33
C ALA A 22 -10.44 6.79 -16.55
N GLY A 23 -10.08 8.07 -16.39
CA GLY A 23 -8.70 8.54 -16.49
C GLY A 23 -7.85 8.33 -15.23
N ALA A 24 -8.43 7.85 -14.13
CA ALA A 24 -7.72 7.65 -12.86
C ALA A 24 -6.95 6.31 -12.80
N GLN A 25 -6.87 5.58 -13.91
CA GLN A 25 -6.41 4.20 -13.94
C GLN A 25 -5.04 4.07 -14.61
N ASP A 26 -4.01 4.73 -14.06
CA ASP A 26 -2.62 4.24 -14.15
C ASP A 26 -1.69 5.01 -13.20
N GLN A 27 -2.03 5.04 -11.91
CA GLN A 27 -1.06 5.47 -10.90
C GLN A 27 -0.22 4.24 -10.57
N GLY A 28 0.97 4.13 -11.19
CA GLY A 28 1.86 3.00 -10.98
C GLY A 28 1.99 2.64 -9.50
N LYS A 29 1.97 1.35 -9.21
CA LYS A 29 1.83 0.80 -7.87
C LYS A 29 3.20 0.42 -7.33
N LEU A 30 3.67 1.19 -6.35
CA LEU A 30 4.81 0.78 -5.53
C LEU A 30 4.34 -0.12 -4.38
N SER A 31 4.90 -1.32 -4.28
CA SER A 31 4.65 -2.26 -3.18
C SER A 31 5.96 -2.84 -2.66
N GLY A 32 5.93 -3.42 -1.46
CA GLY A 32 7.12 -4.01 -0.86
C GLY A 32 6.81 -5.07 0.18
N LEU A 33 7.83 -5.88 0.46
CA LEU A 33 7.76 -7.01 1.39
C LEU A 33 9.07 -7.10 2.19
N ILE A 34 8.96 -7.15 3.52
CA ILE A 34 10.10 -7.19 4.44
C ILE A 34 10.06 -8.47 5.26
N PHE A 35 11.19 -9.17 5.29
CA PHE A 35 11.41 -10.34 6.15
C PHE A 35 12.48 -10.02 7.18
N GLY A 36 12.22 -10.34 8.43
CA GLY A 36 13.19 -10.22 9.51
C GLY A 36 12.94 -11.24 10.60
N ASP A 37 13.99 -11.50 11.36
CA ASP A 37 14.00 -12.38 12.50
C ASP A 37 14.21 -11.54 13.78
N PHE A 38 13.54 -11.95 14.86
CA PHE A 38 13.82 -11.45 16.20
C PHE A 38 14.35 -12.62 17.03
N TYR A 39 15.42 -12.39 17.78
CA TYR A 39 16.00 -13.42 18.63
C TYR A 39 16.32 -12.90 20.03
N GLN A 40 16.24 -13.83 20.98
CA GLN A 40 16.57 -13.62 22.37
C GLN A 40 17.43 -14.80 22.83
N VAL A 41 18.54 -14.51 23.49
CA VAL A 41 19.45 -15.54 24.02
C VAL A 41 19.11 -15.78 25.48
N PHE A 42 18.61 -16.98 25.79
CA PHE A 42 18.17 -17.37 27.14
C PHE A 42 19.25 -18.05 27.99
N GLY A 43 20.38 -18.42 27.38
CA GLY A 43 21.52 -19.03 28.07
C GLY A 43 22.62 -19.44 27.11
N HIS A 44 23.88 -19.25 27.50
CA HIS A 44 25.06 -19.52 26.69
C HIS A 44 26.30 -19.71 27.58
N ASN A 45 27.21 -20.62 27.24
CA ASN A 45 28.44 -20.84 28.04
C ASN A 45 29.43 -19.65 28.02
N ASP A 46 29.10 -18.58 27.29
CA ASP A 46 29.89 -17.37 27.21
C ASP A 46 29.06 -16.23 27.81
N PRO A 47 29.47 -15.65 28.94
CA PRO A 47 28.70 -14.62 29.65
C PRO A 47 28.62 -13.30 28.88
N THR A 48 29.37 -13.14 27.79
CA THR A 48 29.25 -11.97 26.90
C THR A 48 28.11 -12.08 25.88
N ILE A 49 27.53 -13.28 25.75
CA ILE A 49 26.47 -13.62 24.79
C ILE A 49 25.13 -13.84 25.49
N GLU A 50 25.13 -14.27 26.75
CA GLU A 50 23.95 -14.18 27.61
C GLU A 50 23.50 -12.71 27.67
N ASP A 51 22.25 -12.43 27.32
CA ASP A 51 21.64 -11.09 27.12
C ASP A 51 21.81 -10.41 25.74
N LEU A 52 22.50 -11.03 24.78
CA LEU A 52 22.49 -10.52 23.40
C LEU A 52 21.16 -10.85 22.71
N ASN A 53 20.27 -9.86 22.69
CA ASN A 53 19.00 -9.91 21.99
C ASN A 53 19.06 -8.99 20.78
N GLY A 54 18.40 -9.37 19.68
CA GLY A 54 18.55 -8.62 18.44
C GLY A 54 17.41 -8.79 17.47
N PHE A 55 17.32 -7.82 16.57
CA PHE A 55 16.45 -7.86 15.41
C PHE A 55 17.32 -7.81 14.15
N TRP A 56 17.06 -8.71 13.20
CA TRP A 56 17.78 -8.75 11.93
C TRP A 56 16.82 -8.71 10.76
N VAL A 57 16.95 -7.69 9.91
CA VAL A 57 16.27 -7.65 8.61
C VAL A 57 17.04 -8.53 7.65
N ARG A 58 16.37 -9.54 7.08
CA ARG A 58 17.00 -10.49 6.16
C ARG A 58 16.79 -10.13 4.71
N ARG A 59 15.59 -9.65 4.36
CA ARG A 59 15.26 -9.31 2.96
C ARG A 59 14.28 -8.17 2.91
N VAL A 60 14.47 -7.30 1.92
CA VAL A 60 13.56 -6.23 1.54
C VAL A 60 13.34 -6.34 0.05
N TYR A 61 12.10 -6.52 -0.37
CA TYR A 61 11.69 -6.52 -1.76
C TYR A 61 10.86 -5.27 -2.02
N LEU A 62 11.11 -4.65 -3.16
CA LEU A 62 10.34 -3.52 -3.67
C LEU A 62 9.91 -3.88 -5.10
N THR A 63 8.64 -3.62 -5.41
CA THR A 63 8.04 -3.88 -6.71
C THR A 63 7.32 -2.63 -7.16
N TYR A 64 7.50 -2.24 -8.42
CA TYR A 64 6.76 -1.16 -9.05
C TYR A 64 6.05 -1.71 -10.28
N ASP A 65 4.72 -1.66 -10.28
CA ASP A 65 3.84 -2.14 -11.36
C ASP A 65 3.15 -0.98 -12.08
#